data_AF-A0A8R1HZV8-F1
#
_entry.id   AF-A0A8R1HZV8-F1
#
_cell.length_a   1.000
_cell.length_b   1.000
_cell.length_c   1.000
_cell.angle_alpha   90.00
_cell.angle_beta   90.00
_cell.angle_gamma   90.00
#
_symmetry.space_group_name_H-M   'P 1'
#
loop_
_entity.id
_entity.type
_entity.pdbx_description
1 polymer ?
#
loop_
_entity_poly.entity_id
_entity_poly.type
_entity_poly.pdbx_seq_one_letter_code
_entity_poly.pdbx_strand_id
1 'polypeptide(L)'
;MFQGEGLSKSAIGEILGDNRPFALETLDLFTREHRLHNVPIVPALRQYLFSFRLPGESQKIDRILIKFAEIYVEQNPDYGSADQAHTVAYSCIMVNTLLHNPNVKDKPSLEKYIEMNEDLLATGSITVEQLTEVFQSVSVTQFKIPDEVAATGKGSVDDILLHAEREGWLFNKA
;
A
#
# COMPACT_ATOMS: atom_id res chain seq x y z
N MET A 1 -5.07 -23.99 -3.37
CA MET A 1 -4.27 -23.96 -4.62
C MET A 1 -4.36 -22.57 -5.20
N PHE A 2 -3.42 -21.68 -4.90
CA PHE A 2 -3.19 -20.47 -5.69
C PHE A 2 -1.97 -20.74 -6.57
N GLN A 3 -2.12 -21.63 -7.55
CA GLN A 3 -1.19 -21.67 -8.67
C GLN A 3 -1.77 -20.71 -9.71
N GLY A 4 -1.32 -19.45 -9.66
CA GLY A 4 -1.58 -18.44 -10.68
C GLY A 4 -0.88 -18.74 -12.01
N GLU A 5 -0.82 -20.01 -12.41
CA GLU A 5 -0.25 -20.46 -13.68
C GLU A 5 -1.24 -20.06 -14.79
N GLY A 6 -1.09 -18.83 -15.31
CA GLY A 6 -1.78 -18.34 -16.51
C GLY A 6 -2.73 -17.15 -16.31
N LEU A 7 -2.91 -16.64 -15.09
CA LEU A 7 -3.73 -15.45 -14.84
C LEU A 7 -2.86 -14.19 -14.78
N SER A 8 -3.18 -13.20 -15.62
CA SER A 8 -2.45 -11.93 -15.61
C SER A 8 -2.65 -11.21 -14.27
N LYS A 9 -1.55 -10.95 -13.56
CA LYS A 9 -1.57 -10.24 -12.28
C LYS A 9 -2.12 -8.82 -12.38
N SER A 10 -2.01 -8.21 -13.56
CA SER A 10 -2.64 -6.93 -13.89
C SER A 10 -4.16 -7.05 -13.93
N ALA A 11 -4.70 -8.08 -14.58
CA ALA A 11 -6.15 -8.32 -14.62
C ALA A 11 -6.72 -8.61 -13.23
N ILE A 12 -5.98 -9.34 -12.39
CA ILE A 12 -6.34 -9.55 -10.98
C ILE A 12 -6.44 -8.20 -10.26
N GLY A 13 -5.42 -7.35 -10.37
CA GLY A 13 -5.41 -6.01 -9.78
C GLY A 13 -6.59 -5.13 -10.22
N GLU A 14 -6.91 -5.13 -11.51
CA GLU A 14 -8.03 -4.36 -12.05
C GLU A 14 -9.38 -4.82 -11.49
N ILE A 15 -9.61 -6.14 -11.38
CA ILE A 15 -10.83 -6.68 -10.79
C ILE A 15 -10.90 -6.34 -9.30
N LEU A 16 -9.81 -6.57 -8.55
CA LEU A 16 -9.74 -6.30 -7.11
C LEU A 16 -9.94 -4.82 -6.78
N GLY A 17 -9.49 -3.93 -7.68
CA GLY A 17 -9.63 -2.50 -7.51
C GLY A 17 -10.99 -1.93 -7.88
N ASP A 18 -11.86 -2.67 -8.57
CA ASP A 18 -13.15 -2.18 -9.08
C ASP A 18 -14.19 -1.95 -7.96
N ASN A 19 -15.26 -1.20 -8.22
CA ASN A 19 -16.33 -0.89 -7.27
C ASN A 19 -17.63 -1.68 -7.51
N ARG A 20 -17.68 -2.52 -8.55
CA ARG A 20 -18.83 -3.39 -8.82
C ARG A 20 -19.03 -4.41 -7.68
N PRO A 21 -20.27 -4.80 -7.33
CA PRO A 21 -20.54 -5.71 -6.22
C PRO A 21 -19.73 -7.03 -6.26
N PHE A 22 -19.63 -7.64 -7.45
CA PHE A 22 -18.81 -8.84 -7.67
C PHE A 22 -17.33 -8.62 -7.35
N ALA A 23 -16.77 -7.46 -7.72
CA ALA A 23 -15.37 -7.12 -7.44
C ALA A 23 -15.12 -6.90 -5.95
N LEU A 24 -16.07 -6.26 -5.24
CA LEU A 24 -15.99 -6.06 -3.80
C LEU A 24 -16.01 -7.39 -3.03
N GLU A 25 -16.89 -8.31 -3.44
CA GLU A 25 -16.95 -9.67 -2.88
C GLU A 25 -15.67 -10.46 -3.19
N THR A 26 -15.17 -10.35 -4.42
CA THR A 26 -13.91 -10.98 -4.84
C THR A 26 -12.74 -10.44 -4.03
N LEU A 27 -12.66 -9.14 -3.81
CA LEU A 27 -11.62 -8.49 -3.02
C LEU A 27 -11.64 -8.97 -1.57
N ASP A 28 -12.82 -9.08 -0.96
CA ASP A 28 -12.97 -9.59 0.42
C ASP A 28 -12.48 -11.03 0.53
N LEU A 29 -12.98 -11.93 -0.32
CA LEU A 29 -12.58 -13.34 -0.35
C LEU A 29 -11.09 -13.51 -0.64
N PHE A 30 -10.57 -12.79 -1.64
CA PHE A 30 -9.15 -12.83 -2.01
C PHE A 30 -8.25 -12.39 -0.86
N THR A 31 -8.62 -11.33 -0.14
CA THR A 31 -7.84 -10.83 0.99
C THR A 31 -7.88 -11.83 2.15
N ARG A 32 -9.03 -12.43 2.44
CA ARG A 32 -9.19 -13.44 3.51
C ARG A 32 -8.37 -14.71 3.29
N GLU A 33 -8.11 -15.09 2.05
CA GLU A 33 -7.25 -16.24 1.72
C GLU A 33 -5.76 -16.00 2.07
N HIS A 34 -5.35 -14.75 2.32
CA HIS A 34 -4.00 -14.44 2.77
C HIS A 34 -3.85 -14.74 4.26
N ARG A 35 -2.80 -15.50 4.60
CA ARG A 35 -2.40 -15.77 5.99
C ARG A 35 -1.63 -14.57 6.52
N LEU A 36 -2.31 -13.70 7.26
CA LEU A 36 -1.75 -12.47 7.84
C LEU A 36 -1.59 -12.55 9.38
N HIS A 37 -2.18 -13.56 10.01
CA HIS A 37 -2.11 -13.77 11.46
C HIS A 37 -0.67 -13.90 11.96
N ASN A 38 -0.32 -13.22 13.06
CA ASN A 38 1.01 -13.21 13.67
C ASN A 38 2.14 -12.76 12.71
N VAL A 39 1.82 -12.05 11.63
CA VAL A 39 2.79 -11.46 10.71
C VAL A 39 2.81 -9.95 10.93
N PRO A 40 3.97 -9.31 11.15
CA PRO A 40 4.05 -7.86 11.21
C PRO A 40 3.50 -7.21 9.93
N ILE A 41 2.88 -6.03 10.05
CA ILE A 41 2.08 -5.44 8.97
C ILE A 41 2.87 -5.19 7.69
N VAL A 42 4.13 -4.77 7.80
CA VAL A 42 4.97 -4.46 6.62
C VAL A 42 5.29 -5.74 5.81
N PRO A 43 5.81 -6.83 6.40
CA PRO A 43 5.90 -8.13 5.73
C PRO A 43 4.57 -8.65 5.19
N ALA A 44 3.48 -8.50 5.95
CA ALA A 44 2.15 -8.95 5.55
C ALA A 44 1.68 -8.22 4.27
N LEU A 45 1.87 -6.90 4.21
CA LEU A 45 1.57 -6.09 3.04
C LEU A 45 2.43 -6.47 1.84
N ARG A 46 3.73 -6.75 2.04
CA ARG A 46 4.62 -7.23 0.96
C ARG A 46 4.12 -8.54 0.36
N GLN A 47 3.74 -9.49 1.21
CA GLN A 47 3.17 -10.76 0.76
C GLN A 47 1.88 -10.53 -0.02
N TYR A 48 0.99 -9.68 0.49
CA TYR A 48 -0.29 -9.36 -0.14
C TYR A 48 -0.11 -8.73 -1.54
N LEU A 49 0.73 -7.70 -1.63
CA LEU A 49 0.99 -6.98 -2.89
C LEU A 49 1.85 -7.76 -3.87
N PHE A 50 2.47 -8.88 -3.47
CA PHE A 50 3.18 -9.77 -4.40
C PHE A 50 2.20 -10.64 -5.22
N SER A 51 0.96 -10.81 -4.74
CA SER A 51 -0.03 -11.68 -5.35
C SER A 51 -0.68 -11.08 -6.62
N PHE A 52 -0.66 -9.76 -6.78
CA PHE A 52 -1.27 -9.04 -7.90
C PHE A 52 -0.52 -7.75 -8.21
N ARG A 53 -0.87 -7.07 -9.30
CA ARG A 53 -0.34 -5.73 -9.61
C ARG A 53 -1.33 -4.68 -9.14
N LEU A 54 -0.88 -3.69 -8.38
CA LEU A 54 -1.75 -2.58 -7.98
C LEU A 54 -2.27 -1.81 -9.22
N PRO A 55 -3.55 -1.42 -9.23
CA PRO A 55 -4.13 -0.62 -10.29
C PRO A 55 -3.54 0.80 -10.33
N GLY A 56 -3.71 1.47 -11.47
CA GLY A 56 -3.18 2.81 -11.74
C GLY A 56 -4.11 3.96 -11.33
N GLU A 57 -5.13 3.72 -10.51
CA GLU A 57 -6.03 4.78 -10.03
C GLU A 57 -6.03 4.83 -8.50
N SER A 58 -5.82 6.03 -7.95
CA SER A 58 -5.70 6.25 -6.50
C SER A 58 -6.89 5.69 -5.71
N GLN A 59 -8.11 5.85 -6.21
CA GLN A 59 -9.32 5.34 -5.58
C GLN A 59 -9.37 3.80 -5.53
N LYS A 60 -8.80 3.12 -6.54
CA LYS A 60 -8.75 1.66 -6.57
C LYS A 60 -7.66 1.14 -5.61
N ILE A 61 -6.51 1.79 -5.57
CA ILE A 61 -5.44 1.50 -4.60
C ILE A 61 -5.98 1.65 -3.17
N ASP A 62 -6.64 2.77 -2.88
CA ASP A 62 -7.22 3.05 -1.56
C ASP A 62 -8.18 1.95 -1.12
N ARG A 63 -9.10 1.53 -2.00
CA ARG A 63 -10.03 0.41 -1.74
C ARG A 63 -9.32 -0.89 -1.38
N ILE A 64 -8.26 -1.24 -2.10
CA ILE A 64 -7.47 -2.44 -1.85
C ILE A 64 -6.77 -2.36 -0.48
N LEU A 65 -6.18 -1.21 -0.15
CA LEU A 65 -5.51 -1.00 1.13
C LEU A 65 -6.49 -0.98 2.31
N ILE A 66 -7.69 -0.41 2.13
CA ILE A 66 -8.76 -0.44 3.15
C ILE A 66 -9.13 -1.89 3.45
N LYS A 67 -9.40 -2.70 2.41
CA LYS A 67 -9.74 -4.11 2.64
C LYS A 67 -8.59 -4.87 3.30
N PHE A 68 -7.34 -4.64 2.86
CA PHE A 68 -6.18 -5.23 3.50
C PHE A 68 -6.15 -4.90 5.01
N ALA A 69 -6.35 -3.63 5.37
CA ALA A 69 -6.32 -3.17 6.76
C ALA A 69 -7.43 -3.79 7.61
N GLU A 70 -8.66 -3.87 7.08
CA GLU A 70 -9.79 -4.54 7.73
C GLU A 70 -9.44 -6.00 8.06
N ILE A 71 -9.02 -6.78 7.06
CA ILE A 71 -8.70 -8.20 7.24
C ILE A 71 -7.44 -8.40 8.10
N TYR A 72 -6.47 -7.50 8.02
CA TYR A 72 -5.26 -7.57 8.82
C TYR A 72 -5.58 -7.45 10.31
N VAL A 73 -6.43 -6.49 10.70
CA VAL A 73 -6.84 -6.29 12.10
C VAL A 73 -7.78 -7.40 12.56
N GLU A 74 -8.66 -7.91 11.70
CA GLU A 74 -9.46 -9.11 12.02
C GLU A 74 -8.57 -10.32 12.37
N GLN A 75 -7.45 -10.51 11.66
CA GLN A 75 -6.49 -11.59 11.92
C GLN A 75 -5.46 -11.26 13.02
N ASN A 76 -5.32 -9.99 13.41
CA ASN A 76 -4.38 -9.50 14.42
C ASN A 76 -5.06 -8.46 15.34
N PRO A 77 -5.97 -8.89 16.24
CA PRO A 77 -6.80 -7.97 17.04
C PRO A 77 -6.01 -7.03 17.96
N ASP A 78 -4.79 -7.40 18.33
CA ASP A 78 -3.91 -6.60 19.20
C ASP A 78 -3.20 -5.45 18.45
N TYR A 79 -3.31 -5.38 17.12
CA TYR A 79 -2.62 -4.36 16.33
C TYR A 79 -3.19 -2.95 16.54
N GLY A 80 -4.51 -2.83 16.74
CA GLY A 80 -5.20 -1.55 16.84
C GLY A 80 -6.40 -1.47 15.88
N SER A 81 -6.63 -0.29 15.31
CA SER A 81 -7.76 -0.05 14.40
C SER A 81 -7.41 -0.29 12.92
N ALA A 82 -8.44 -0.54 12.10
CA ALA A 82 -8.27 -0.64 10.65
C ALA A 82 -7.74 0.67 10.04
N ASP A 83 -8.11 1.83 10.59
CA ASP A 83 -7.62 3.14 10.12
C ASP A 83 -6.10 3.28 10.35
N GLN A 84 -5.59 2.81 11.49
CA GLN A 84 -4.15 2.79 11.77
C GLN A 84 -3.42 1.83 10.82
N ALA A 85 -3.97 0.62 10.61
CA ALA A 85 -3.39 -0.36 9.69
C ALA A 85 -3.37 0.16 8.24
N HIS A 86 -4.44 0.85 7.81
CA HIS A 86 -4.52 1.50 6.52
C HIS A 86 -3.48 2.61 6.38
N THR A 87 -3.33 3.46 7.40
CA THR A 87 -2.34 4.54 7.42
C THR A 87 -0.92 4.00 7.24
N VAL A 88 -0.56 2.93 7.97
CA VAL A 88 0.75 2.27 7.83
C VAL A 88 0.92 1.63 6.46
N ALA A 89 -0.13 0.99 5.93
CA ALA A 89 -0.06 0.38 4.60
C ALA A 89 0.12 1.43 3.50
N TYR A 90 -0.56 2.56 3.58
CA TYR A 90 -0.39 3.68 2.66
C TYR A 90 0.99 4.32 2.78
N SER A 91 1.47 4.52 4.01
CA SER A 91 2.83 5.01 4.32
C SER A 91 3.90 4.15 3.63
N CYS A 92 3.73 2.82 3.62
CA CYS A 92 4.60 1.89 2.90
C CYS A 92 4.66 2.16 1.39
N ILE A 93 3.52 2.42 0.74
CA ILE A 93 3.49 2.69 -0.70
C ILE A 93 4.11 4.06 -0.99
N MET A 94 3.79 5.06 -0.18
CA MET A 94 4.32 6.42 -0.33
C MET A 94 5.84 6.47 -0.19
N VAL A 95 6.39 5.87 0.87
CA VAL A 95 7.84 5.86 1.06
C VAL A 95 8.55 5.04 -0.03
N ASN A 96 7.89 4.00 -0.56
CA ASN A 96 8.42 3.23 -1.69
C ASN A 96 8.59 4.11 -2.92
N THR A 97 7.56 4.90 -3.26
CA THR A 97 7.62 5.85 -4.35
C THR A 97 8.71 6.90 -4.12
N LEU A 98 8.76 7.51 -2.93
CA LEU A 98 9.74 8.55 -2.58
C LEU A 98 11.19 8.04 -2.69
N LEU A 99 11.46 6.81 -2.25
CA LEU A 99 12.81 6.28 -2.21
C LEU A 99 13.26 5.60 -3.51
N HIS A 100 12.34 5.02 -4.28
CA HIS A 100 12.69 4.14 -5.40
C HIS A 100 12.22 4.62 -6.78
N ASN A 101 11.32 5.61 -6.87
CA ASN A 101 10.95 6.16 -8.18
C ASN A 101 12.13 7.01 -8.74
N PRO A 102 12.65 6.70 -9.93
CA PRO A 102 13.76 7.45 -10.54
C PRO A 102 13.42 8.91 -10.87
N ASN A 103 12.14 9.28 -10.93
CA ASN A 103 11.70 10.66 -11.13
C ASN A 103 11.80 11.53 -9.87
N VAL A 104 11.98 10.92 -8.69
CA VAL A 104 12.22 11.64 -7.43
C VAL A 104 13.70 11.97 -7.32
N LYS A 105 14.02 13.25 -7.48
CA LYS A 105 15.41 13.74 -7.42
C LYS A 105 15.93 13.90 -6.00
N ASP A 106 15.06 14.37 -5.11
CA ASP A 106 15.39 14.63 -3.72
C ASP A 106 14.69 13.58 -2.85
N LYS A 107 15.47 12.57 -2.43
CA LYS A 107 14.95 11.47 -1.63
C LYS A 107 15.01 11.87 -0.16
N PRO A 108 13.89 11.84 0.58
CA PRO A 108 13.88 12.29 1.96
C PRO A 108 14.75 11.38 2.85
N SER A 109 15.39 11.97 3.86
CA SER A 109 15.94 11.20 4.99
C SER A 109 14.81 10.68 5.90
N LEU A 110 15.15 9.83 6.87
CA LEU A 110 14.18 9.37 7.86
C LEU A 110 13.60 10.55 8.65
N GLU A 111 14.46 11.48 9.08
CA GLU A 111 14.05 12.68 9.81
C GLU A 111 13.08 13.52 8.98
N LYS A 112 13.40 13.71 7.70
CA LYS A 112 12.51 14.43 6.79
C LYS A 112 11.19 13.71 6.58
N TYR A 113 11.22 12.39 6.47
CA TYR A 113 10.02 11.58 6.34
C TYR A 113 9.12 11.67 7.58
N ILE A 114 9.70 11.71 8.78
CA ILE A 114 8.96 11.93 10.03
C ILE A 114 8.32 13.33 10.04
N GLU A 115 9.08 14.38 9.70
CA GLU A 115 8.55 15.76 9.57
C GLU A 115 7.38 15.83 8.58
N MET A 116 7.49 15.14 7.43
CA MET A 116 6.44 15.10 6.42
C MET A 116 5.14 14.46 6.91
N ASN A 117 5.15 13.70 8.00
CA ASN A 117 3.98 13.00 8.54
C ASN A 117 3.58 13.54 9.93
N GLU A 118 3.98 14.76 10.30
CA GLU A 118 3.66 15.38 11.60
C GLU A 118 2.16 15.44 11.90
N ASP A 119 1.33 15.72 10.90
CA ASP A 119 -0.13 15.77 11.08
C ASP A 119 -0.70 14.38 11.46
N LEU A 120 -0.21 13.31 10.82
CA LEU A 120 -0.62 11.94 11.13
C LEU A 120 -0.10 11.45 12.49
N LEU A 121 1.07 11.97 12.90
CA LEU A 121 1.60 11.75 14.26
C LEU A 121 0.76 12.49 15.30
N ALA A 122 0.33 13.72 15.01
CA ALA A 122 -0.50 14.52 15.90
C ALA A 122 -1.89 13.90 16.12
N THR A 123 -2.46 13.22 15.12
CA THR A 123 -3.72 12.49 15.27
C THR A 123 -3.56 11.14 15.98
N GLY A 124 -2.33 10.64 16.14
CA GLY A 124 -2.07 9.28 16.64
C GLY A 124 -2.45 8.17 15.66
N SER A 125 -2.65 8.51 14.38
CA SER A 125 -2.98 7.54 13.33
C SER A 125 -1.78 6.64 12.98
N ILE A 126 -0.56 7.12 13.25
CA ILE A 126 0.68 6.37 13.11
C ILE A 126 1.67 6.84 14.19
N THR A 127 2.61 5.99 14.59
CA THR A 127 3.67 6.37 15.55
C THR A 127 5.01 6.58 14.86
N VAL A 128 5.94 7.24 15.56
CA VAL A 128 7.33 7.44 15.06
C VAL A 128 8.03 6.11 14.85
N GLU A 129 7.79 5.14 15.73
CA GLU A 129 8.34 3.78 15.62
C GLU A 129 7.84 3.08 14.35
N GLN A 130 6.54 3.21 14.04
CA GLN A 130 5.95 2.66 12.82
C GLN A 130 6.50 3.33 11.57
N LEU A 131 6.58 4.66 11.53
CA LEU A 131 7.19 5.38 10.40
C LEU A 131 8.65 4.96 10.19
N THR A 132 9.40 4.79 11.28
CA THR A 132 10.80 4.36 11.25
C THR A 132 10.93 2.94 10.71
N GLU A 133 10.11 2.00 11.19
CA GLU A 133 10.11 0.62 10.70
C GLU A 133 9.78 0.57 9.20
N VAL A 134 8.75 1.31 8.78
CA VAL A 134 8.33 1.41 7.38
C VAL A 134 9.48 1.95 6.51
N PHE A 135 10.07 3.08 6.89
CA PHE A 135 11.16 3.71 6.14
C PHE A 135 12.38 2.80 6.03
N GLN A 136 12.80 2.19 7.13
CA GLN A 136 13.94 1.27 7.16
C GLN A 136 13.68 0.01 6.34
N SER A 137 12.50 -0.60 6.47
CA SER A 137 12.13 -1.78 5.70
C SER A 137 12.13 -1.49 4.20
N VAL A 138 11.51 -0.37 3.79
CA VAL A 138 11.36 -0.03 2.38
C VAL A 138 12.66 0.47 1.77
N SER A 139 13.48 1.23 2.49
CA SER A 139 14.80 1.66 2.00
C SER A 139 15.71 0.47 1.69
N VAL A 140 15.68 -0.59 2.50
CA VAL A 140 16.47 -1.81 2.29
C VAL A 140 15.89 -2.69 1.18
N THR A 141 14.56 -2.80 1.10
CA THR A 141 13.89 -3.66 0.12
C THR A 141 12.69 -2.93 -0.49
N GLN A 142 12.79 -2.58 -1.76
CA GLN A 142 11.67 -2.04 -2.53
C GLN A 142 10.49 -3.04 -2.54
N PHE A 143 9.25 -2.53 -2.54
CA PHE A 143 8.08 -3.36 -2.83
C PHE A 143 8.19 -3.89 -4.26
N LYS A 144 8.30 -5.21 -4.40
CA LYS A 144 8.34 -5.88 -5.70
C LYS A 144 6.93 -5.94 -6.26
N ILE A 145 6.63 -5.05 -7.20
CA ILE A 145 5.41 -5.12 -8.00
C ILE A 145 5.65 -6.17 -9.09
N PRO A 146 4.81 -7.21 -9.21
CA PRO A 146 5.01 -8.25 -10.21
C PRO A 146 4.95 -7.69 -11.65
N ASP A 147 6.02 -7.85 -12.41
CA ASP A 147 6.11 -7.42 -13.82
C ASP A 147 5.49 -8.46 -14.76
N GLU A 148 4.51 -8.04 -15.57
CA GLU A 148 4.24 -8.62 -16.88
C GLU A 148 4.28 -7.49 -17.90
N VAL A 149 5.45 -7.33 -18.53
CA VAL A 149 5.71 -6.53 -19.74
C VAL A 149 5.14 -5.09 -19.72
N ALA A 150 5.98 -4.15 -19.28
CA ALA A 150 5.94 -2.71 -19.53
C ALA A 150 4.76 -2.16 -20.36
N ALA A 151 3.63 -1.89 -19.71
CA ALA A 151 2.78 -0.79 -20.12
C ALA A 151 3.53 0.50 -19.71
N THR A 152 3.86 1.32 -20.71
CA THR A 152 4.50 2.64 -20.60
C THR A 152 4.29 3.29 -19.24
N GLY A 153 5.36 3.64 -18.51
CA GLY A 153 5.33 4.04 -17.09
C GLY A 153 4.32 5.11 -16.64
N LYS A 154 3.61 5.76 -17.56
CA LYS A 154 2.45 6.62 -17.28
C LYS A 154 1.32 5.85 -16.61
N GLY A 155 0.94 6.25 -15.41
CA GLY A 155 -0.14 5.64 -14.63
C GLY A 155 0.34 4.54 -13.67
N SER A 156 1.65 4.44 -13.42
CA SER A 156 2.17 3.64 -12.30
C SER A 156 1.68 4.20 -10.96
N VAL A 157 1.55 3.33 -9.95
CA VAL A 157 1.34 3.70 -8.53
C VAL A 157 2.29 4.83 -8.13
N ASP A 158 3.56 4.73 -8.55
CA ASP A 158 4.57 5.72 -8.22
C ASP A 158 4.31 7.09 -8.87
N ASP A 159 3.76 7.14 -10.08
CA ASP A 159 3.43 8.43 -10.72
C ASP A 159 2.21 9.07 -10.06
N ILE A 160 1.20 8.28 -9.70
CA ILE A 160 -0.02 8.76 -9.05
C ILE A 160 0.27 9.36 -7.69
N LEU A 161 1.12 8.69 -6.91
CA LEU A 161 1.47 9.17 -5.58
C LEU A 161 2.31 10.45 -5.62
N LEU A 162 3.21 10.58 -6.60
CA LEU A 162 3.90 11.86 -6.82
C LEU A 162 2.95 12.99 -7.20
N HIS A 163 1.90 12.69 -7.96
CA HIS A 163 0.87 13.68 -8.25
C HIS A 163 0.04 14.03 -7.02
N ALA A 164 -0.39 13.03 -6.23
CA ALA A 164 -1.17 13.24 -5.02
C ALA A 164 -0.41 14.04 -3.95
N GLU A 165 0.90 13.81 -3.82
CA GLU A 165 1.79 14.56 -2.93
C GLU A 165 1.91 16.02 -3.38
N ARG A 166 2.17 16.25 -4.67
CA ARG A 166 2.30 17.61 -5.23
C ARG A 166 1.05 18.45 -5.07
N GLU A 167 -0.13 17.84 -5.13
CA GLU A 167 -1.41 18.52 -4.99
C GLU A 167 -1.87 18.67 -3.53
N GLY A 168 -1.11 18.18 -2.54
CA GLY A 168 -1.44 18.35 -1.11
C GLY A 168 -2.72 17.63 -0.66
N TRP A 169 -3.22 16.68 -1.46
CA TRP A 169 -4.42 15.89 -1.13
C TRP A 169 -4.17 14.94 0.04
N LEU A 170 -2.91 14.54 0.24
CA LEU A 170 -2.51 13.52 1.23
C LEU A 170 -2.71 13.98 2.68
N PHE A 171 -2.68 15.29 2.93
CA PHE A 171 -2.84 15.89 4.26
C PHE A 171 -4.21 16.52 4.50
N ASN A 172 -5.10 16.49 3.49
CA ASN A 172 -6.40 17.19 3.53
C ASN A 172 -7.61 16.29 3.81
N LYS A 173 -7.42 15.01 4.16
CA LYS A 173 -8.51 14.22 4.76
C LYS A 173 -8.53 14.48 6.27
N ALA A 174 -8.97 15.68 6.65
CA ALA A 174 -9.46 16.02 7.98
C ALA A 174 -10.99 15.87 8.02
#